data_AF-X1PEF3-F1
#
_entry.id   AF-X1PEF3-F1
#
_cell.length_a   1.000
_cell.length_b   1.000
_cell.length_c   1.000
_cell.angle_alpha   90.00
_cell.angle_beta   90.00
_cell.angle_gamma   90.00
#
_symmetry.space_group_name_H-M   'P 1'
#
loop_
_entity.id
_entity.type
_entity.pdbx_description
1 polymer ?
#
loop_
_entity_poly.entity_id
_entity_poly.type
_entity_poly.pdbx_seq_one_letter_code
_entity_poly.pdbx_strand_id
1 'polypeptide(L)' 'SEGLAKALEKISQDPHPLKVANNSYAHLYFASPFRGKQSKSFLTKLFMTHPPAEERTRALRGMKI' A
#
# COMPACT_ATOMS: atom_id res chain seq x y z
N SER A 1 -16.53 4.97 6.03
CA SER A 1 -15.13 4.59 6.33
C SER A 1 -14.88 3.10 6.13
N GLU A 2 -15.66 2.21 6.75
CA GLU A 2 -15.40 0.76 6.75
C GLU A 2 -15.42 0.08 5.36
N GLY A 3 -16.34 0.47 4.48
CA GLY A 3 -16.40 -0.08 3.11
C GLY A 3 -15.13 0.18 2.30
N LEU A 4 -14.52 1.36 2.46
CA LEU A 4 -13.27 1.71 1.80
C LEU A 4 -12.07 0.95 2.40
N ALA A 5 -12.05 0.76 3.72
CA ALA A 5 -11.02 -0.03 4.38
C ALA A 5 -11.04 -1.49 3.90
N LYS A 6 -12.21 -2.11 3.80
CA LYS A 6 -12.37 -3.47 3.25
C LYS A 6 -11.95 -3.57 1.79
N ALA A 7 -12.29 -2.57 0.97
CA ALA A 7 -11.87 -2.53 -0.43
C ALA A 7 -10.34 -2.49 -0.56
N LEU A 8 -9.67 -1.66 0.26
CA LEU A 8 -8.21 -1.58 0.29
C LEU A 8 -7.55 -2.86 0.78
N GLU A 9 -8.09 -3.53 1.80
CA GLU A 9 -7.62 -4.84 2.25
C GLU A 9 -7.71 -5.88 1.12
N LYS A 10 -8.86 -5.94 0.43
CA LYS A 10 -9.06 -6.86 -0.69
C LYS A 10 -8.06 -6.65 -1.82
N ILE A 11 -7.80 -5.38 -2.19
CA ILE A 11 -6.81 -5.03 -3.23
C ILE A 11 -5.39 -5.38 -2.77
N SER A 12 -5.06 -5.14 -1.50
CA SER A 12 -3.74 -5.45 -0.94
C SER A 12 -3.45 -6.96 -0.88
N GLN A 13 -4.48 -7.80 -0.83
CA GLN A 13 -4.37 -9.26 -0.78
C GLN A 13 -4.44 -9.91 -2.17
N ASP A 14 -4.61 -9.14 -3.24
CA ASP A 14 -4.72 -9.67 -4.60
C ASP A 14 -3.49 -10.54 -4.95
N PRO A 15 -3.69 -11.83 -5.31
CA PRO A 15 -2.62 -12.73 -5.66
C PRO A 15 -1.93 -12.39 -6.99
N HIS A 16 -2.46 -11.49 -7.81
CA HIS A 16 -1.89 -11.15 -9.11
C HIS A 16 -0.79 -10.09 -8.99
N PRO A 17 0.50 -10.45 -9.09
CA PRO A 17 1.56 -9.45 -9.19
C PRO A 17 1.45 -8.71 -10.52
N LEU A 18 1.94 -7.47 -10.55
CA LEU A 18 2.13 -6.78 -11.83
C LEU A 18 3.08 -7.58 -12.71
N LYS A 19 2.74 -7.70 -13.99
CA LYS A 19 3.56 -8.39 -15.00
C LYS A 19 4.99 -7.79 -15.09
N VAL A 20 5.11 -6.49 -14.84
CA VAL A 20 6.37 -5.76 -14.77
C VAL A 20 6.30 -4.83 -13.57
N ALA A 21 7.16 -5.03 -12.58
CA ALA A 21 7.31 -4.13 -11.45
C ALA A 21 8.54 -3.25 -11.66
N ASN A 22 8.35 -1.93 -11.83
CA ASN A 22 9.45 -0.97 -11.98
C ASN A 22 9.66 -0.19 -10.68
N ASN A 23 10.89 -0.18 -10.16
CA ASN A 23 11.27 0.57 -8.96
C ASN A 23 11.02 2.08 -9.10
N SER A 24 11.22 2.64 -10.29
CA SER A 24 11.08 4.09 -10.55
C SER A 24 9.66 4.60 -10.38
N TYR A 25 8.63 3.76 -10.49
CA TYR A 25 7.22 4.14 -10.30
C TYR A 25 6.55 3.38 -9.15
N ALA A 26 7.31 2.61 -8.36
CA ALA A 26 6.77 1.81 -7.26
C ALA A 26 6.00 2.65 -6.23
N HIS A 27 6.39 3.93 -6.08
CA HIS A 27 5.75 4.90 -5.21
C HIS A 27 4.36 5.35 -5.69
N LEU A 28 3.99 5.13 -6.96
CA LEU A 28 2.67 5.45 -7.51
C LEU A 28 1.61 4.39 -7.19
N TYR A 29 2.00 3.21 -6.70
CA TYR A 29 1.08 2.10 -6.49
C TYR A 29 0.46 2.09 -5.09
N PHE A 30 -0.84 1.78 -5.03
CA PHE A 30 -1.56 1.59 -3.77
C PHE A 30 -1.09 0.34 -3.00
N ALA A 31 -0.57 -0.68 -3.66
CA ALA A 31 0.07 -1.82 -3.01
C ALA A 31 1.46 -1.97 -3.63
N SER A 32 2.48 -2.26 -2.81
CA SER A 32 3.84 -2.39 -3.34
C SER A 32 3.86 -3.46 -4.45
N PRO A 33 4.36 -3.14 -5.66
CA PRO A 33 4.44 -4.12 -6.73
C PRO A 33 5.48 -5.21 -6.43
N PHE A 34 6.34 -4.97 -5.43
CA PHE A 34 7.32 -5.93 -4.90
C PHE A 34 6.79 -6.54 -3.61
N ARG A 35 6.02 -7.63 -3.74
CA ARG A 35 5.33 -8.34 -2.64
C ARG A 35 6.31 -8.83 -1.55
N GLY A 36 6.57 -8.00 -0.54
CA GLY A 36 7.35 -8.34 0.65
C GLY A 36 8.87 -8.11 0.59
N LYS A 37 9.41 -7.58 -0.52
CA LYS A 37 10.85 -7.28 -0.67
C LYS A 37 11.23 -5.80 -0.58
N GLN A 38 10.30 -4.94 -0.15
CA GLN A 38 10.64 -3.57 0.21
C GLN A 38 10.90 -3.56 1.72
N SER A 39 12.18 -3.43 2.04
CA SER A 39 12.73 -3.30 3.38
C SER A 39 11.91 -2.32 4.21
N LYS A 40 11.71 -2.66 5.49
CA LYS A 40 11.21 -1.80 6.56
C LYS A 40 12.13 -0.59 6.83
N SER A 41 12.81 -0.07 5.81
CA SER A 41 13.73 1.04 5.93
C SER A 41 12.93 2.32 6.04
N PHE A 42 13.08 3.01 7.17
CA PHE A 42 12.50 4.33 7.44
C PHE A 42 12.78 5.33 6.30
N LEU A 43 13.92 5.18 5.61
CA LEU A 43 14.30 5.98 4.46
C LEU A 43 13.38 5.80 3.25
N THR A 44 12.90 4.59 2.98
CA THR A 44 11.96 4.33 1.87
C THR A 44 10.64 5.05 2.12
N LYS A 45 10.18 5.12 3.38
CA LYS A 45 8.94 5.77 3.78
C LYS A 45 8.94 7.29 3.51
N LEU A 46 10.11 7.93 3.54
CA LEU A 46 10.26 9.37 3.31
C LEU A 46 10.01 9.78 1.84
N PHE A 47 10.21 8.85 0.89
CA PHE A 47 10.04 9.10 -0.54
C PHE A 47 8.77 8.47 -1.14
N MET A 48 7.85 7.97 -0.29
CA MET A 48 6.58 7.45 -0.76
C MET A 48 5.56 8.59 -0.90
N THR A 49 4.98 8.75 -2.09
CA THR A 49 3.86 9.70 -2.30
C THR A 49 2.57 9.23 -1.64
N HIS A 50 2.47 7.93 -1.30
CA HIS A 50 1.34 7.34 -0.59
C HIS A 50 1.83 6.43 0.55
N PRO A 51 1.25 6.52 1.76
CA PRO A 51 1.60 5.63 2.86
C PRO A 51 1.27 4.16 2.50
N PRO A 52 1.88 3.15 3.14
CA PRO A 52 1.56 1.74 2.91
C PRO A 52 0.07 1.42 3.09
N ALA A 53 -0.41 0.37 2.43
CA ALA A 53 -1.83 -0.04 2.48
C ALA A 53 -2.33 -0.27 3.91
N GLU A 54 -1.51 -0.88 4.77
CA GLU A 54 -1.82 -1.11 6.19
C GLU A 54 -1.98 0.18 7.00
N GLU A 55 -1.18 1.20 6.70
CA GLU A 55 -1.32 2.51 7.34
C GLU A 55 -2.59 3.23 6.86
N ARG A 56 -2.97 3.05 5.59
CA ARG A 56 -4.23 3.59 5.04
C ARG A 56 -5.45 2.91 5.66
N THR A 57 -5.46 1.58 5.80
CA THR A 57 -6.58 0.87 6.43
C THR A 57 -6.71 1.24 7.90
N ARG A 58 -5.58 1.37 8.62
CA ARG A 58 -5.59 1.87 10.00
C ARG A 58 -6.13 3.29 10.10
N ALA A 59 -5.72 4.21 9.22
CA ALA A 59 -6.22 5.58 9.20
C ALA A 59 -7.73 5.62 8.93
N LEU A 60 -8.22 4.84 7.96
CA LEU A 60 -9.64 4.77 7.62
C LEU A 60 -10.51 4.19 8.74
N ARG A 61 -10.00 3.21 9.50
CA ARG A 61 -10.69 2.65 10.67
C ARG A 61 -10.60 3.55 11.90
N GLY A 62 -9.54 4.34 12.02
CA GLY A 62 -9.37 5.34 13.08
C GLY A 62 -10.16 6.63 12.84
N MET A 63 -10.54 6.90 11.59
CA MET A 63 -11.50 7.96 11.26
C MET A 63 -12.89 7.56 11.77
N LYS A 64 -13.24 8.04 12.97
CA LYS A 64 -14.63 8.13 13.41
C LYS A 64 -15.34 9.14 12.51
N ILE A 65 -16.23 8.64 11.65
CA ILE A 65 -17.22 9.43 10.93
C ILE A 65 -18.56 9.12 11.59
#